data_AF-A0A8X6LS71-F1
#
_entry.id   AF-A0A8X6LS71-F1
#
_cell.length_a   1.000
_cell.length_b   1.000
_cell.length_c   1.000
_cell.angle_alpha   90.00
_cell.angle_beta   90.00
_cell.angle_gamma   90.00
#
_symmetry.space_group_name_H-M   'P 1'
#
loop_
_entity.id
_entity.type
_entity.pdbx_description
1 polymer ?
#
loop_
_entity_poly.entity_id
_entity_poly.type
_entity_poly.pdbx_seq_one_letter_code
_entity_poly.pdbx_strand_id
1 'polypeptide(L)'
;MSSKAQRRGSDYRRKRKHFHNNQYTRKISDKLDVDCISASAKKLCKESDLDKEVRNSNQSNGYRLINIDILLSELSQYVTCPNCNTKAVLKEKILYGLVSEFYVECYSCSTLSTFKSSAVIASGKDYEVNTRITYAMRTLGQGFCGIKHFCTAMDLPPPVSQKAYEKILRKINLASCEVADD
;
A
#
# COMPACT_ATOMS: atom_id res chain seq x y z
N MET A 1 4.17 48.27 -63.77
CA MET A 1 4.67 46.88 -63.93
C MET A 1 5.08 46.36 -62.56
N SER A 2 4.59 45.15 -62.22
CA SER A 2 5.00 44.15 -61.20
C SER A 2 6.04 44.53 -60.12
N SER A 3 5.95 44.17 -58.85
CA SER A 3 5.41 42.94 -58.25
C SER A 3 5.27 43.02 -56.72
N LYS A 4 4.33 42.19 -56.25
CA LYS A 4 3.93 41.75 -54.91
C LYS A 4 5.00 41.63 -53.81
N ALA A 5 4.54 41.91 -52.59
CA ALA A 5 5.15 41.59 -51.30
C ALA A 5 5.46 40.09 -51.10
N GLN A 6 6.54 39.79 -50.37
CA GLN A 6 6.77 38.47 -49.77
C GLN A 6 7.25 38.61 -48.32
N ARG A 7 6.33 38.32 -47.40
CA ARG A 7 6.64 37.99 -46.00
C ARG A 7 7.29 36.60 -45.99
N ARG A 8 8.54 36.50 -45.55
CA ARG A 8 9.16 35.19 -45.26
C ARG A 8 8.88 34.83 -43.80
N GLY A 9 7.71 34.24 -43.57
CA GLY A 9 7.49 33.45 -42.37
C GLY A 9 8.29 32.16 -42.50
N SER A 10 9.20 31.89 -41.56
CA SER A 10 9.76 30.55 -41.39
C SER A 10 8.76 29.70 -40.61
N ASP A 11 7.73 29.23 -41.32
CA ASP A 11 6.85 28.18 -40.85
C ASP A 11 7.65 26.89 -40.67
N TYR A 12 8.30 26.70 -39.53
CA TYR A 12 8.62 25.37 -39.04
C TYR A 12 7.33 24.71 -38.58
N ARG A 13 6.50 24.34 -39.57
CA ARG A 13 5.33 23.50 -39.36
C ARG A 13 5.84 22.13 -38.91
N ARG A 14 5.79 21.86 -37.61
CA ARG A 14 6.01 20.50 -37.08
C ARG A 14 5.13 19.55 -37.89
N LYS A 15 5.75 18.65 -38.65
CA LYS A 15 5.02 17.59 -39.35
C LYS A 15 4.21 16.85 -38.28
N ARG A 16 2.89 16.98 -38.31
CA ARG A 16 2.01 16.14 -37.49
C ARG A 16 2.36 14.71 -37.86
N LYS A 17 2.83 13.91 -36.89
CA LYS A 17 2.96 12.47 -37.10
C LYS A 17 1.56 11.97 -37.41
N HIS A 18 1.33 11.54 -38.64
CA HIS A 18 0.08 10.89 -39.00
C HIS A 18 -0.03 9.63 -38.14
N PHE A 19 -1.02 9.58 -37.26
CA PHE A 19 -1.34 8.37 -36.53
C PHE A 19 -1.72 7.31 -37.56
N HIS A 20 -0.82 6.36 -37.80
CA HIS A 20 -1.16 5.17 -38.55
C HIS A 20 -1.91 4.31 -37.54
N ASN A 21 -3.22 4.18 -37.73
CA ASN A 21 -4.09 3.34 -36.90
C ASN A 21 -3.38 2.03 -36.53
N ASN A 22 -3.64 1.53 -35.32
CA ASN A 22 -3.08 0.29 -34.81
C ASN A 22 -3.09 -0.79 -35.91
N GLN A 23 -1.90 -1.25 -36.31
CA GLN A 23 -1.69 -2.32 -37.31
C GLN A 23 -2.30 -3.68 -36.89
N TYR A 24 -3.03 -3.74 -35.78
CA TYR A 24 -3.63 -4.94 -35.20
C TYR A 24 -5.16 -4.89 -35.09
N THR A 25 -5.85 -4.00 -35.79
CA THR A 25 -7.30 -4.17 -36.00
C THR A 25 -7.52 -5.22 -37.09
N ARG A 26 -7.63 -6.49 -36.70
CA ARG A 26 -8.10 -7.56 -37.59
C ARG A 26 -9.44 -7.13 -38.20
N LYS A 27 -9.55 -7.26 -39.52
CA LYS A 27 -10.85 -7.26 -40.21
C LYS A 27 -11.63 -8.46 -39.69
N ILE A 28 -12.80 -8.21 -39.12
CA ILE A 28 -13.72 -9.25 -38.66
C ILE A 28 -14.19 -9.98 -39.91
N SER A 29 -13.70 -11.19 -40.12
CA SER A 29 -14.28 -12.18 -41.03
C SER A 29 -15.07 -13.16 -40.19
N ASP A 30 -16.32 -13.38 -40.59
CA ASP A 30 -17.32 -14.23 -39.96
C ASP A 30 -16.75 -15.56 -39.44
N LYS A 31 -16.56 -15.62 -38.12
CA LYS A 31 -16.69 -16.79 -37.24
C LYS A 31 -16.63 -16.28 -35.81
N LEU A 32 -17.63 -16.69 -35.04
CA LEU A 32 -17.87 -16.33 -33.65
C LEU A 32 -16.66 -16.70 -32.77
N ASP A 33 -15.80 -15.74 -32.47
CA ASP A 33 -14.85 -15.83 -31.37
C ASP A 33 -15.12 -14.69 -30.40
N VAL A 34 -15.89 -15.00 -29.36
CA VAL A 34 -16.06 -14.19 -28.16
C VAL A 34 -14.72 -14.18 -27.44
N ASP A 35 -13.84 -13.23 -27.78
CA ASP A 35 -12.69 -12.89 -26.94
C ASP A 35 -11.93 -11.64 -27.43
N CYS A 36 -12.64 -10.51 -27.55
CA CYS A 36 -12.01 -9.18 -27.62
C CYS A 36 -11.79 -8.62 -26.21
N ILE A 37 -11.22 -9.44 -25.33
CA ILE A 37 -10.89 -9.09 -23.95
C ILE A 37 -9.43 -8.60 -23.96
N SER A 38 -9.19 -7.35 -23.55
CA SER A 38 -7.82 -6.82 -23.42
C SER A 38 -6.96 -7.73 -22.54
N ALA A 39 -5.63 -7.70 -22.70
CA ALA A 39 -4.73 -8.49 -21.85
C ALA A 39 -4.96 -8.27 -20.34
N SER A 40 -5.47 -7.09 -19.95
CA SER A 40 -5.88 -6.79 -18.58
C SER A 40 -7.20 -7.46 -18.19
N ALA A 41 -8.18 -7.50 -19.09
CA ALA A 41 -9.47 -8.12 -18.81
C ALA A 41 -9.39 -9.67 -18.82
N LYS A 42 -8.45 -10.29 -19.57
CA LYS A 42 -8.18 -11.75 -19.47
C LYS A 42 -7.59 -12.15 -18.12
N LYS A 43 -6.92 -11.24 -17.43
CA LYS A 43 -6.44 -11.43 -16.05
C LYS A 43 -7.54 -11.25 -15.00
N LEU A 44 -8.67 -10.66 -15.37
CA LEU A 44 -9.81 -10.42 -14.50
C LEU A 44 -10.95 -11.43 -14.72
N CYS A 45 -10.87 -12.24 -15.78
CA CYS A 45 -11.78 -13.35 -16.02
C CYS A 45 -11.46 -14.47 -15.01
N LYS A 46 -12.40 -14.68 -14.08
CA LYS A 46 -12.37 -15.75 -13.10
C LYS A 46 -12.53 -17.10 -13.80
N GLU A 47 -11.50 -17.92 -13.75
CA GLU A 47 -11.68 -19.37 -13.70
C GLU A 47 -11.28 -19.84 -12.31
N SER A 48 -12.23 -20.56 -11.73
CA SER A 48 -12.18 -21.29 -10.48
C SER A 48 -10.93 -22.17 -10.42
N ASP A 49 -9.98 -21.75 -9.61
CA ASP A 49 -9.32 -22.55 -8.59
C ASP A 49 -8.13 -21.70 -8.13
N LEU A 50 -8.38 -20.84 -7.14
CA LEU A 50 -7.29 -20.43 -6.28
C LEU A 50 -6.76 -21.72 -5.70
N ASP A 51 -5.58 -22.15 -6.18
CA ASP A 51 -4.77 -23.19 -5.58
C ASP A 51 -4.76 -22.93 -4.08
N LYS A 52 -5.66 -23.58 -3.36
CA LYS A 52 -5.62 -23.63 -1.91
C LYS A 52 -4.43 -24.53 -1.65
N GLU A 53 -3.23 -23.95 -1.68
CA GLU A 53 -2.12 -24.49 -0.95
C GLU A 53 -2.64 -24.62 0.48
N VAL A 54 -3.09 -25.82 0.82
CA VAL A 54 -3.41 -26.21 2.19
C VAL A 54 -2.07 -26.22 2.89
N ARG A 55 -1.62 -25.03 3.29
CA ARG A 55 -0.53 -24.87 4.23
C ARG A 55 -1.06 -25.42 5.54
N ASN A 56 -0.73 -26.68 5.81
CA ASN A 56 -0.69 -27.19 7.16
C ASN A 56 0.31 -26.32 7.92
N SER A 57 -0.16 -25.30 8.65
CA SER A 57 0.73 -24.50 9.47
C SER A 57 -0.03 -23.76 10.56
N ASN A 58 0.11 -24.23 11.80
CA ASN A 58 -0.14 -23.47 13.03
C ASN A 58 0.82 -22.24 13.16
N GLN A 59 1.19 -21.61 12.05
CA GLN A 59 2.26 -20.63 11.97
C GLN A 59 1.73 -19.34 11.38
N SER A 60 0.97 -18.60 12.19
CA SER A 60 0.47 -17.26 11.87
C SER A 60 1.56 -16.19 11.97
N ASN A 61 2.75 -16.42 11.39
CA ASN A 61 3.86 -15.47 11.43
C ASN A 61 3.81 -14.49 10.25
N GLY A 62 4.25 -13.24 10.46
CA GLY A 62 4.37 -12.22 9.41
C GLY A 62 3.28 -11.13 9.39
N TYR A 63 3.44 -10.18 8.48
CA TYR A 63 2.56 -9.00 8.34
C TYR A 63 1.39 -9.27 7.39
N ARG A 64 0.18 -8.82 7.78
CA ARG A 64 -1.03 -8.84 6.94
C ARG A 64 -1.69 -7.47 6.99
N LEU A 65 -2.34 -7.08 5.90
CA LEU A 65 -3.30 -5.99 5.91
C LEU A 65 -4.63 -6.55 6.38
N ILE A 66 -5.15 -6.00 7.48
CA ILE A 66 -6.38 -6.45 8.11
C ILE A 66 -7.27 -5.22 8.27
N ASN A 67 -8.53 -5.33 7.86
CA ASN A 67 -9.53 -4.30 8.17
C ASN A 67 -9.79 -4.33 9.69
N ILE A 68 -9.44 -3.24 10.36
CA ILE A 68 -9.50 -3.13 11.82
C ILE A 68 -10.94 -3.23 12.33
N ASP A 69 -11.93 -2.68 11.62
CA ASP A 69 -13.33 -2.74 12.04
C ASP A 69 -13.85 -4.19 12.07
N ILE A 70 -13.50 -4.98 11.05
CA ILE A 70 -13.86 -6.40 10.99
C ILE A 70 -13.18 -7.17 12.13
N LEU A 71 -11.90 -6.93 12.37
CA LEU A 71 -11.16 -7.61 13.44
C LEU A 71 -11.72 -7.27 14.83
N LEU A 72 -11.95 -6.00 15.10
CA LEU A 72 -12.43 -5.55 16.42
C LEU A 72 -13.88 -5.96 16.67
N SER A 73 -14.75 -5.89 15.65
CA SER A 73 -16.14 -6.32 15.79
C SER A 73 -16.25 -7.81 16.10
N GLU A 74 -15.46 -8.66 15.44
CA GLU A 74 -15.45 -10.09 15.71
C GLU A 74 -14.85 -10.42 17.09
N LEU A 75 -13.68 -9.83 17.42
CA LEU A 75 -13.03 -10.07 18.71
C LEU A 75 -13.89 -9.61 19.90
N SER A 76 -14.66 -8.53 19.75
CA SER A 76 -15.51 -8.00 20.82
C SER A 76 -16.58 -8.99 21.31
N GLN A 77 -16.92 -10.01 20.52
CA GLN A 77 -17.89 -11.04 20.89
C GLN A 77 -17.30 -12.09 21.86
N TYR A 78 -15.98 -12.28 21.83
CA TYR A 78 -15.28 -13.36 22.53
C TYR A 78 -14.36 -12.88 23.67
N VAL A 79 -14.05 -11.58 23.73
CA VAL A 79 -13.12 -11.03 24.72
C VAL A 79 -13.80 -10.81 26.08
N THR A 80 -13.26 -11.43 27.12
CA THR A 80 -13.73 -11.33 28.52
C THR A 80 -12.62 -10.85 29.45
N CYS A 81 -12.99 -10.11 30.50
CA CYS A 81 -12.07 -9.68 31.54
C CYS A 81 -11.60 -10.88 32.38
N PRO A 82 -10.29 -11.11 32.55
CA PRO A 82 -9.78 -12.22 33.35
C PRO A 82 -10.03 -12.06 34.86
N ASN A 83 -10.30 -10.85 35.34
CA ASN A 83 -10.49 -10.58 36.78
C ASN A 83 -11.95 -10.77 37.23
N CYS A 84 -12.92 -10.34 36.42
CA CYS A 84 -14.34 -10.34 36.79
C CYS A 84 -15.25 -11.11 35.83
N ASN A 85 -14.69 -11.75 34.79
CA ASN A 85 -15.40 -12.56 33.79
C ASN A 85 -16.55 -11.85 33.06
N THR A 86 -16.58 -10.51 33.08
CA THR A 86 -17.53 -9.70 32.30
C THR A 86 -16.95 -9.38 30.92
N LYS A 87 -17.78 -8.83 30.02
CA LYS A 87 -17.33 -8.42 28.67
C LYS A 87 -16.23 -7.37 28.75
N ALA A 88 -15.20 -7.54 27.91
CA ALA A 88 -14.17 -6.55 27.69
C ALA A 88 -14.10 -6.20 26.20
N VAL A 89 -13.64 -5.00 25.89
CA VAL A 89 -13.59 -4.48 24.52
C VAL A 89 -12.15 -4.11 24.18
N LEU A 90 -11.70 -4.55 23.01
CA LEU A 90 -10.44 -4.13 22.41
C LEU A 90 -10.69 -2.86 21.59
N LYS A 91 -9.91 -1.80 21.85
CA LYS A 91 -10.05 -0.50 21.18
C LYS A 91 -8.69 0.01 20.71
N GLU A 92 -8.70 0.76 19.62
CA GLU A 92 -7.55 1.55 19.17
C GLU A 92 -7.52 2.90 19.91
N LYS A 93 -6.33 3.33 20.35
CA LYS A 93 -6.13 4.53 21.15
C LYS A 93 -5.44 5.65 20.36
N ILE A 94 -4.26 5.34 19.82
CA ILE A 94 -3.34 6.32 19.22
C ILE A 94 -2.64 5.68 18.03
N LEU A 95 -2.37 6.50 17.01
CA LEU A 95 -1.61 6.12 15.83
C LEU A 95 -0.20 6.72 15.85
N TYR A 96 0.80 5.93 15.46
CA TYR A 96 2.17 6.36 15.22
C TYR A 96 2.58 6.01 13.78
N GLY A 97 2.04 6.74 12.81
CA GLY A 97 2.11 6.34 11.41
C GLY A 97 1.25 5.11 11.16
N LEU A 98 1.85 4.01 10.68
CA LEU A 98 1.14 2.75 10.44
C LEU A 98 1.04 1.84 11.68
N VAL A 99 1.34 2.38 12.86
CA VAL A 99 1.27 1.64 14.13
C VAL A 99 0.05 2.08 14.91
N SER A 100 -0.70 1.10 15.37
CA SER A 100 -1.86 1.27 16.24
C SER A 100 -1.47 0.88 17.65
N GLU A 101 -1.70 1.77 18.61
CA GLU A 101 -1.72 1.42 20.03
C GLU A 101 -3.12 0.97 20.41
N PHE A 102 -3.24 -0.28 20.84
CA PHE A 102 -4.48 -0.87 21.30
C PHE A 102 -4.51 -0.95 22.82
N TYR A 103 -5.71 -0.93 23.38
CA TYR A 103 -5.95 -1.22 24.78
C TYR A 103 -7.18 -2.10 24.95
N VAL A 104 -7.16 -2.92 26.00
CA VAL A 104 -8.31 -3.72 26.40
C VAL A 104 -8.94 -3.07 27.61
N GLU A 105 -10.24 -2.80 27.53
CA GLU A 105 -11.02 -2.16 28.57
C GLU A 105 -12.12 -3.09 29.08
N CYS A 106 -12.20 -3.25 30.40
CA CYS A 106 -13.32 -3.88 31.06
C CYS A 106 -14.25 -2.81 31.63
N TYR A 107 -15.56 -2.97 31.42
CA TYR A 107 -16.57 -2.05 31.96
C TYR A 107 -16.56 -1.95 33.50
N SER A 108 -16.11 -3.01 34.19
CA SER A 108 -16.10 -3.07 35.66
C SER A 108 -14.71 -2.80 36.26
N CYS A 109 -13.63 -3.23 35.60
CA CYS A 109 -12.27 -3.18 36.14
C CYS A 109 -11.40 -2.07 35.56
N SER A 110 -11.91 -1.28 34.60
CA SER A 110 -11.17 -0.28 33.81
C SER A 110 -10.16 -0.89 32.82
N THR A 111 -9.11 -0.16 32.46
CA THR A 111 -8.12 -0.59 31.44
C THR A 111 -7.27 -1.74 31.97
N LEU A 112 -7.27 -2.86 31.24
CA LEU A 112 -6.56 -4.09 31.61
C LEU A 112 -5.15 -4.14 31.05
N SER A 113 -4.97 -3.76 29.78
CA SER A 113 -3.68 -3.85 29.10
C SER A 113 -3.59 -2.86 27.95
N THR A 114 -2.36 -2.57 27.52
CA THR A 114 -2.06 -1.75 26.34
C THR A 114 -0.91 -2.38 25.57
N PHE A 115 -1.03 -2.44 24.24
CA PHE A 115 -0.02 -3.02 23.36
C PHE A 115 0.00 -2.30 22.01
N LYS A 116 1.02 -2.55 21.19
CA LYS A 116 1.20 -1.89 19.89
C LYS A 116 1.27 -2.92 18.77
N SER A 117 0.80 -2.55 17.58
CA SER A 117 0.74 -3.44 16.40
C SER A 117 2.09 -3.77 15.76
N SER A 118 3.16 -3.10 16.19
CA SER A 118 4.52 -3.29 15.65
C SER A 118 5.54 -3.25 16.77
N ALA A 119 6.60 -4.05 16.60
CA ALA A 119 7.77 -3.99 17.47
C ALA A 119 8.50 -2.64 17.33
N VAL A 120 9.18 -2.25 18.40
CA VAL A 120 10.03 -1.07 18.46
C VAL A 120 11.46 -1.46 18.10
N ILE A 121 12.09 -0.69 17.21
CA ILE A 121 13.50 -0.86 16.86
C ILE A 121 14.34 -0.04 17.82
N ALA A 122 15.22 -0.72 18.57
CA ALA A 122 16.39 -0.29 19.38
C ALA A 122 16.28 0.97 20.28
N SER A 123 15.69 2.07 19.82
CA SER A 123 15.72 3.40 20.44
C SER A 123 14.38 3.87 21.02
N GLY A 124 13.38 2.99 21.17
CA GLY A 124 12.11 3.35 21.81
C GLY A 124 11.11 4.16 20.96
N LYS A 125 11.55 4.70 19.81
CA LYS A 125 10.80 5.73 19.05
C LYS A 125 10.53 5.37 17.59
N ASP A 126 11.20 4.35 17.07
CA ASP A 126 11.00 3.89 15.70
C ASP A 126 10.34 2.51 15.73
N TYR A 127 9.34 2.35 14.88
CA TYR A 127 8.60 1.10 14.79
C TYR A 127 8.94 0.38 13.51
N GLU A 128 9.03 -0.95 13.60
CA GLU A 128 9.46 -1.81 12.52
C GLU A 128 8.63 -1.63 11.24
N VAL A 129 7.30 -1.57 11.35
CA VAL A 129 6.42 -1.38 10.19
C VAL A 129 6.69 -0.05 9.44
N ASN A 130 6.99 1.03 10.18
CA ASN A 130 7.29 2.33 9.58
C ASN A 130 8.65 2.33 8.86
N THR A 131 9.63 1.62 9.40
CA THR A 131 10.93 1.41 8.74
C THR A 131 10.77 0.55 7.50
N ARG A 132 10.00 -0.54 7.58
CA ARG A 132 9.74 -1.44 6.45
C ARG A 132 9.05 -0.73 5.29
N ILE A 133 7.98 0.03 5.53
CA ILE A 133 7.29 0.74 4.45
C ILE A 133 8.17 1.83 3.84
N THR A 134 9.00 2.50 4.67
CA THR A 134 9.95 3.51 4.20
C THR A 134 10.99 2.88 3.28
N TYR A 135 11.59 1.77 3.71
CA TYR A 135 12.55 1.01 2.90
C TYR A 135 11.92 0.52 1.60
N ALA A 136 10.76 -0.14 1.67
CA ALA A 136 10.06 -0.69 0.50
C ALA A 136 9.70 0.39 -0.52
N MET A 137 9.14 1.53 -0.08
CA MET A 137 8.80 2.60 -1.03
C MET A 137 10.03 3.32 -1.58
N ARG A 138 11.16 3.31 -0.84
CA ARG A 138 12.42 3.85 -1.35
C ARG A 138 13.05 2.94 -2.40
N THR A 139 13.03 1.62 -2.19
CA THR A 139 13.52 0.64 -3.17
C THR A 139 12.67 0.65 -4.45
N LEU A 140 11.37 0.92 -4.33
CA LEU A 140 10.47 1.12 -5.48
C LEU A 140 10.62 2.50 -6.18
N GLY A 141 11.49 3.39 -5.68
CA GLY A 141 11.72 4.71 -6.27
C GLY A 141 10.63 5.75 -6.00
N GLN A 142 9.63 5.44 -5.16
CA GLN A 142 8.48 6.33 -4.90
C GLN A 142 8.70 7.26 -3.68
N GLY A 143 9.47 6.80 -2.69
CA GLY A 143 9.77 7.54 -1.47
C GLY A 143 8.51 7.96 -0.69
N PHE A 144 8.59 9.08 0.03
CA PHE A 144 7.53 9.53 0.95
C PHE A 144 6.19 9.83 0.26
N CYS A 145 6.24 10.43 -0.93
CA CYS A 145 5.04 10.75 -1.70
C CYS A 145 4.32 9.45 -2.11
N GLY A 146 5.07 8.42 -2.51
CA GLY A 146 4.54 7.07 -2.73
C GLY A 146 3.82 6.48 -1.53
N ILE A 147 4.43 6.57 -0.35
CA ILE A 147 3.81 6.06 0.88
C ILE A 147 2.47 6.75 1.13
N LYS A 148 2.40 8.08 0.99
CA LYS A 148 1.13 8.83 1.17
C LYS A 148 0.05 8.34 0.21
N HIS A 149 0.34 8.27 -1.08
CA HIS A 149 -0.62 7.79 -2.07
C HIS A 149 -1.05 6.35 -1.81
N PHE A 150 -0.12 5.48 -1.45
CA PHE A 150 -0.42 4.10 -1.10
C PHE A 150 -1.35 4.00 0.12
N CYS A 151 -1.07 4.76 1.19
CA CYS A 151 -1.91 4.76 2.38
C CYS A 151 -3.32 5.25 2.05
N THR A 152 -3.45 6.36 1.30
CA THR A 152 -4.76 6.88 0.89
C THR A 152 -5.50 5.90 -0.03
N ALA A 153 -4.83 5.27 -0.99
CA ALA A 153 -5.47 4.34 -1.92
C ALA A 153 -5.98 3.05 -1.24
N MET A 154 -5.31 2.63 -0.17
CA MET A 154 -5.62 1.42 0.59
C MET A 154 -6.48 1.68 1.84
N ASP A 155 -6.93 2.92 2.05
CA ASP A 155 -7.65 3.34 3.26
C ASP A 155 -6.89 3.02 4.57
N LEU A 156 -5.58 3.25 4.57
CA LEU A 156 -4.71 3.08 5.73
C LEU A 156 -4.52 4.41 6.47
N PRO A 157 -4.14 4.36 7.77
CA PRO A 157 -3.67 5.52 8.50
C PRO A 157 -2.62 6.32 7.73
N PRO A 158 -2.55 7.65 7.91
CA PRO A 158 -1.52 8.45 7.29
C PRO A 158 -0.14 7.95 7.74
N PRO A 159 0.88 7.98 6.86
CA PRO A 159 2.21 7.59 7.26
C PRO A 159 2.78 8.56 8.29
N VAL A 160 3.93 8.19 8.86
CA VAL A 160 4.68 9.07 9.76
C VAL A 160 4.92 10.45 9.16
N SER A 161 5.10 11.47 10.01
CA SER A 161 5.42 12.82 9.55
C SER A 161 6.66 12.84 8.65
N GLN A 162 6.76 13.83 7.76
CA GLN A 162 7.92 13.96 6.87
C GLN A 162 9.25 14.01 7.64
N LYS A 163 9.29 14.73 8.75
CA LYS A 163 10.48 14.79 9.64
C LYS A 163 10.85 13.41 10.21
N ALA A 164 9.86 12.59 10.56
CA ALA A 164 10.09 11.23 11.04
C ALA A 164 10.55 10.31 9.90
N TYR A 165 9.92 10.40 8.73
CA TYR A 165 10.36 9.69 7.52
C TYR A 165 11.83 9.98 7.18
N GLU A 166 12.25 11.24 7.19
CA GLU A 166 13.64 11.63 6.89
C GLU A 166 14.64 11.09 7.93
N LYS A 167 14.22 10.92 9.19
CA LYS A 167 15.04 10.29 10.23
C LYS A 167 15.18 8.79 9.97
N ILE A 168 14.08 8.11 9.67
CA ILE A 168 14.07 6.68 9.32
C ILE A 168 14.94 6.43 8.08
N LEU A 169 14.78 7.25 7.03
CA LEU A 169 15.57 7.13 5.81
C LEU A 169 17.07 7.30 6.05
N ARG A 170 17.47 8.26 6.89
CA ARG A 170 18.89 8.42 7.27
C ARG A 170 19.44 7.17 7.94
N LYS A 171 18.69 6.56 8.87
CA LYS A 171 19.10 5.32 9.54
C LYS A 171 19.25 4.15 8.56
N ILE A 172 18.30 4.01 7.63
CA ILE A 172 18.36 3.00 6.57
C ILE A 172 19.61 3.19 5.71
N ASN A 173 19.89 4.42 5.28
CA ASN A 173 21.06 4.71 4.45
C ASN A 173 22.38 4.44 5.20
N LEU A 174 22.47 4.83 6.48
CA LEU A 174 23.65 4.54 7.31
C LEU A 174 23.91 3.04 7.41
N ALA A 175 22.88 2.26 7.75
CA ALA A 175 22.98 0.80 7.81
C ALA A 175 23.32 0.18 6.43
N SER A 176 22.87 0.80 5.34
CA SER A 176 23.19 0.34 3.98
C SER A 176 24.65 0.61 3.61
N CYS A 177 25.23 1.72 4.08
CA CYS A 177 26.65 2.02 3.89
C CYS A 177 27.52 1.06 4.71
N GLU A 178 27.18 0.83 5.98
CA GLU A 178 27.91 -0.10 6.86
C GLU A 178 28.05 -1.49 6.23
N VAL A 179 26.95 -2.03 5.66
CA VAL A 179 26.95 -3.33 4.98
C VAL A 179 27.69 -3.31 3.64
N ALA A 180 27.87 -2.14 3.01
CA ALA A 180 28.62 -2.02 1.75
C ALA A 180 30.13 -1.92 1.97
N ASP A 181 30.57 -1.56 3.18
CA ASP A 181 31.97 -1.45 3.57
C ASP A 181 32.54 -2.79 4.13
N ASP A 182 31.67 -3.78 4.42
CA ASP A 182 31.99 -5.17 4.82
C ASP A 182 32.22 -6.10 3.61
#